data_AF-A0A564VWF0-F1
#
_entry.id   AF-A0A564VWF0-F1
#
_cell.length_a   1.000
_cell.length_b   1.000
_cell.length_c   1.000
_cell.angle_alpha   90.00
_cell.angle_beta   90.00
_cell.angle_gamma   90.00
#
_symmetry.space_group_name_H-M   'P 1'
#
loop_
_entity.id
_entity.type
_entity.pdbx_description
1 polymer ?
#
loop_
_entity_poly.entity_id
_entity_poly.type
_entity_poly.pdbx_seq_one_letter_code
_entity_poly.pdbx_strand_id
1 'polypeptide(L)'
;MPYMPFCYQHPDYWRIISEESKRTGDMIASRKLFDDSETVPPITEEEFIKVENIRGKLFLVCAEDDALWDTAKYIRRMEKRLAEQPHTCAVEAVIYEHGTHFVFPDGMLRTMLPVGSALFVKLAFTAAKKYPKECKTARIDIDRRMTHVICDWRDKK
;
A
#
# COMPACT_ATOMS: atom_id res chain seq x y z
N MET A 1 20.18 -8.87 -0.24
CA MET A 1 18.88 -9.59 -0.16
C MET A 1 18.38 -9.72 -1.57
N PRO A 2 18.07 -10.94 -2.04
CA PRO A 2 17.43 -11.14 -3.34
C PRO A 2 16.13 -10.35 -3.41
N TYR A 3 15.79 -9.85 -4.60
CA TYR A 3 14.57 -9.12 -4.84
C TYR A 3 14.01 -9.54 -6.19
N MET A 4 12.68 -9.54 -6.30
CA MET A 4 12.01 -9.83 -7.57
C MET A 4 12.48 -8.82 -8.63
N PRO A 5 13.08 -9.27 -9.75
CA PRO A 5 13.50 -8.37 -10.81
C PRO A 5 12.28 -7.79 -11.54
N PHE A 6 12.40 -6.55 -12.01
CA PHE A 6 11.39 -5.98 -12.90
C PHE A 6 11.53 -6.52 -14.32
N CYS A 7 10.41 -6.90 -14.94
CA CYS A 7 10.39 -7.38 -16.33
C CYS A 7 10.70 -6.26 -17.34
N TYR A 8 10.42 -5.00 -17.00
CA TYR A 8 10.77 -3.83 -17.77
C TYR A 8 12.03 -3.16 -17.21
N GLN A 9 13.05 -2.99 -18.06
CA GLN A 9 14.30 -2.30 -17.69
C GLN A 9 14.21 -0.81 -18.01
N HIS A 10 15.20 -0.02 -17.56
CA HIS A 10 15.30 1.37 -17.99
C HIS A 10 15.62 1.44 -19.50
N PRO A 11 14.97 2.31 -20.30
CA PRO A 11 13.93 3.27 -19.92
C PRO A 11 12.48 2.75 -20.06
N ASP A 12 12.29 1.50 -20.50
CA ASP A 12 10.97 0.93 -20.80
C ASP A 12 9.99 0.95 -19.62
N TYR A 13 10.44 0.71 -18.38
CA TYR A 13 9.52 0.76 -17.23
C TYR A 13 8.87 2.15 -17.09
N TRP A 14 9.59 3.22 -17.44
CA TRP A 14 9.08 4.58 -17.36
C TRP A 14 8.07 4.85 -18.46
N ARG A 15 8.29 4.29 -19.65
CA ARG A 15 7.32 4.32 -20.75
C ARG A 15 6.01 3.65 -20.31
N ILE A 16 6.09 2.45 -19.73
CA ILE A 16 4.91 1.72 -19.22
C ILE A 16 4.17 2.52 -18.14
N ILE A 17 4.88 3.04 -17.14
CA ILE A 17 4.27 3.88 -16.09
C ILE A 17 3.60 5.11 -16.70
N SER A 18 4.25 5.81 -17.64
CA SER A 18 3.68 6.98 -18.30
C SER A 18 2.42 6.63 -19.11
N GLU A 19 2.43 5.53 -19.84
CA GLU A 19 1.27 5.07 -20.62
C GLU A 19 0.10 4.70 -19.71
N GLU A 20 0.35 3.96 -18.64
CA GLU A 20 -0.66 3.57 -17.66
C GLU A 20 -1.22 4.77 -16.89
N SER A 21 -0.37 5.74 -16.52
CA SER A 21 -0.80 6.98 -15.86
C SER A 21 -1.75 7.78 -16.76
N LYS A 22 -1.41 7.91 -18.06
CA LYS A 22 -2.29 8.56 -19.05
C LYS A 22 -3.61 7.80 -19.24
N ARG A 23 -3.57 6.46 -19.26
CA ARG A 23 -4.74 5.59 -19.48
C ARG A 23 -5.72 5.64 -18.31
N THR A 24 -5.19 5.65 -17.08
CA THR A 24 -5.98 5.60 -15.84
C THR A 24 -6.40 6.99 -15.35
N GLY A 25 -5.68 8.04 -15.75
CA GLY A 25 -5.86 9.40 -15.27
C GLY A 25 -5.21 9.66 -13.90
N ASP A 26 -4.52 8.66 -13.33
CA ASP A 26 -3.72 8.84 -12.12
C ASP A 26 -2.41 9.57 -12.45
N MET A 27 -1.91 10.37 -11.50
CA MET A 27 -0.63 11.07 -11.64
C MET A 27 0.54 10.10 -11.85
N ILE A 28 0.48 8.94 -11.18
CA ILE A 28 1.40 7.82 -11.34
C ILE A 28 0.58 6.53 -11.21
N ALA A 29 0.66 5.67 -12.22
CA ALA A 29 0.14 4.31 -12.19
C ALA A 29 1.25 3.33 -12.58
N SER A 30 1.69 2.51 -11.62
CA SER A 30 2.77 1.54 -11.81
C SER A 30 2.35 0.10 -11.57
N ARG A 31 1.08 -0.17 -11.22
CA ARG A 31 0.62 -1.53 -10.87
C ARG A 31 0.95 -2.56 -11.96
N LYS A 32 0.80 -2.19 -13.23
CA LYS A 32 1.16 -3.04 -14.37
C LYS A 32 2.61 -3.51 -14.35
N LEU A 33 3.56 -2.65 -13.99
CA LEU A 33 4.98 -3.03 -13.87
C LEU A 33 5.16 -4.18 -12.87
N PHE A 34 4.49 -4.09 -11.72
CA PHE A 34 4.58 -5.12 -10.67
C PHE A 34 3.86 -6.40 -11.08
N ASP A 35 2.63 -6.28 -11.58
CA ASP A 35 1.84 -7.43 -12.02
C ASP A 35 2.54 -8.19 -13.14
N ASP A 36 3.05 -7.51 -14.17
CA ASP A 36 3.79 -8.15 -15.26
C ASP A 36 5.10 -8.78 -14.76
N SER A 37 5.80 -8.15 -13.81
CA SER A 37 7.05 -8.69 -13.26
C SER A 37 6.83 -10.00 -12.52
N GLU A 38 5.70 -10.16 -11.85
CA GLU A 38 5.31 -11.42 -11.18
C GLU A 38 4.91 -12.54 -12.15
N THR A 39 4.71 -12.24 -13.44
CA THR A 39 4.36 -13.26 -14.46
C THR A 39 5.55 -13.89 -15.18
N VAL A 40 6.77 -13.34 -15.05
CA VAL A 40 7.92 -13.78 -15.85
C VAL A 40 8.64 -14.98 -15.19
N PRO A 41 9.49 -14.83 -14.16
CA PRO A 41 9.86 -15.95 -13.30
C PRO A 41 8.96 -16.00 -12.05
N PRO A 42 8.58 -17.20 -11.56
CA PRO A 42 7.95 -17.34 -10.25
C PRO A 42 8.84 -16.74 -9.16
N ILE A 43 8.24 -15.97 -8.25
CA ILE A 43 8.95 -15.44 -7.08
C ILE A 43 9.49 -16.63 -6.27
N THR A 44 10.79 -16.61 -6.02
CA THR A 44 11.51 -17.59 -5.23
C THR A 44 11.37 -17.32 -3.74
N GLU A 45 11.60 -18.34 -2.92
CA GLU A 45 11.52 -18.18 -1.46
C GLU A 45 12.48 -17.09 -0.95
N GLU A 46 13.64 -16.89 -1.57
CA GLU A 46 14.64 -15.89 -1.14
C GLU A 46 14.21 -14.45 -1.39
N GLU A 47 13.29 -14.22 -2.32
CA GLU A 47 12.76 -12.89 -2.68
C GLU A 47 11.59 -12.47 -1.77
N PHE A 48 11.03 -13.40 -0.99
CA PHE A 48 10.01 -13.07 0.01
C PHE A 48 10.61 -12.52 1.30
N ILE A 49 10.09 -11.38 1.72
CA ILE A 49 10.30 -10.87 3.07
C ILE A 49 9.70 -11.85 4.07
N LYS A 50 10.53 -12.27 5.05
CA LYS A 50 10.18 -13.23 6.11
C LYS A 50 9.37 -12.57 7.22
N VAL A 51 8.11 -12.25 6.95
CA VAL A 51 7.22 -11.55 7.91
C VAL A 51 6.96 -12.35 9.19
N GLU A 52 7.08 -13.68 9.15
CA GLU A 52 6.99 -14.58 10.30
C GLU A 52 8.12 -14.36 11.32
N ASN A 53 9.25 -13.80 10.88
CA ASN A 53 10.39 -13.48 11.75
C ASN A 53 10.19 -12.16 12.52
N ILE A 54 9.17 -11.38 12.19
CA ILE A 54 8.86 -10.14 12.92
C ILE A 54 8.41 -10.49 14.34
N ARG A 55 8.95 -9.77 15.32
CA ARG A 55 8.53 -9.87 16.73
C ARG A 55 7.76 -8.60 17.11
N GLY A 56 6.68 -8.75 17.88
CA GLY A 56 5.85 -7.62 18.31
C GLY A 56 4.59 -7.44 17.46
N LYS A 57 4.16 -6.19 17.24
CA LYS A 57 2.93 -5.86 16.49
C LYS A 57 3.26 -5.58 15.01
N LEU A 58 2.55 -6.23 14.10
CA LEU A 58 2.55 -5.95 12.67
C LEU A 58 1.20 -5.36 12.28
N PHE A 59 1.17 -4.06 11.94
CA PHE A 59 -0.03 -3.37 11.48
C PHE A 59 0.08 -3.08 9.98
N LEU A 60 -0.78 -3.71 9.18
CA LEU A 60 -0.78 -3.65 7.72
C LEU A 60 -2.04 -2.93 7.24
N VAL A 61 -1.87 -1.99 6.32
CA VAL A 61 -2.96 -1.17 5.81
C VAL A 61 -2.84 -1.04 4.30
N CYS A 62 -3.94 -1.24 3.57
CA CYS A 62 -3.97 -1.01 2.13
C CYS A 62 -5.35 -0.61 1.60
N ALA A 63 -5.41 -0.31 0.30
CA ALA A 63 -6.64 -0.17 -0.46
C ALA A 63 -6.61 -1.04 -1.72
N GLU A 64 -7.74 -1.61 -2.11
CA GLU A 64 -7.86 -2.47 -3.31
C GLU A 64 -7.56 -1.72 -4.62
N ASP A 65 -7.85 -0.41 -4.63
CA ASP A 65 -7.68 0.50 -5.76
C ASP A 65 -6.33 1.23 -5.77
N ASP A 66 -5.32 0.69 -5.10
CA ASP A 66 -3.94 1.15 -5.19
C ASP A 66 -3.41 1.07 -6.64
N ALA A 67 -3.04 2.23 -7.19
CA ALA A 67 -2.57 2.37 -8.57
C ALA A 67 -1.06 2.12 -8.72
N LEU A 68 -0.28 2.08 -7.63
CA LEU A 68 1.17 1.88 -7.71
C LEU A 68 1.55 0.40 -7.74
N TRP A 69 0.95 -0.39 -6.86
CA TRP A 69 1.10 -1.86 -6.85
C TRP A 69 -0.09 -2.49 -6.12
N ASP A 70 -0.30 -3.80 -6.31
CA ASP A 70 -1.41 -4.52 -5.69
C ASP A 70 -1.14 -4.82 -4.21
N THR A 71 -1.32 -3.81 -3.36
CA THR A 71 -1.10 -3.91 -1.92
C THR A 71 -2.03 -4.93 -1.26
N ALA A 72 -3.27 -5.08 -1.70
CA ALA A 72 -4.20 -6.06 -1.16
C ALA A 72 -3.74 -7.51 -1.45
N LYS A 73 -3.26 -7.79 -2.66
CA LYS A 73 -2.58 -9.07 -3.01
C LYS A 73 -1.40 -9.34 -2.07
N TYR A 74 -0.58 -8.34 -1.79
CA TYR A 74 0.58 -8.50 -0.91
C TYR A 74 0.21 -8.71 0.56
N ILE A 75 -0.79 -8.00 1.09
CA ILE A 75 -1.29 -8.25 2.45
C ILE A 75 -1.84 -9.67 2.57
N ARG A 76 -2.70 -10.11 1.65
CA ARG A 76 -3.24 -11.48 1.64
C ARG A 76 -2.13 -12.54 1.58
N ARG A 77 -1.06 -12.27 0.82
CA ARG A 77 0.12 -13.14 0.77
C ARG A 77 0.85 -13.20 2.11
N MET A 78 1.02 -12.07 2.79
CA MET A 78 1.61 -12.02 4.13
C MET A 78 0.73 -12.75 5.15
N GLU A 79 -0.59 -12.55 5.13
CA GLU A 79 -1.54 -13.28 5.99
C GLU A 79 -1.46 -14.79 5.77
N LYS A 80 -1.47 -15.24 4.51
CA LYS A 80 -1.31 -16.67 4.19
C LYS A 80 0.00 -17.23 4.74
N ARG A 81 1.12 -16.53 4.54
CA ARG A 81 2.43 -16.95 5.05
C ARG A 81 2.43 -17.07 6.58
N LEU A 82 1.83 -16.11 7.28
CA LEU A 82 1.72 -16.12 8.73
C LEU A 82 0.79 -17.24 9.23
N ALA A 83 -0.26 -17.60 8.49
CA ALA A 83 -1.09 -18.75 8.81
C ALA A 83 -0.36 -20.10 8.64
N GLU A 84 0.63 -20.16 7.75
CA GLU A 84 1.35 -21.40 7.39
C GLU A 84 2.69 -21.58 8.14
N GLN A 85 3.27 -20.50 8.67
CA GLN A 85 4.58 -20.51 9.34
C GLN A 85 4.45 -20.16 10.83
N PRO A 86 5.23 -20.80 11.73
CA PRO A 86 5.26 -20.40 13.13
C PRO A 86 5.70 -18.94 13.29
N HIS A 87 4.90 -18.13 13.99
CA HIS A 87 5.23 -16.73 14.29
C HIS A 87 4.76 -16.33 15.68
N THR A 88 5.31 -15.23 16.19
CA THR A 88 4.90 -14.63 17.48
C THR A 88 4.35 -13.21 17.32
N CYS A 89 4.34 -12.67 16.10
CA CYS A 89 3.82 -11.33 15.88
C CYS A 89 2.30 -11.29 16.09
N ALA A 90 1.84 -10.24 16.77
CA ALA A 90 0.44 -9.85 16.80
C ALA A 90 0.14 -9.07 15.51
N VAL A 91 -0.77 -9.59 14.69
CA VAL A 91 -1.02 -9.04 13.35
C VAL A 91 -2.38 -8.35 13.34
N GLU A 92 -2.46 -7.20 12.68
CA GLU A 92 -3.71 -6.55 12.32
C GLU A 92 -3.58 -6.04 10.88
N ALA A 93 -4.42 -6.56 10.00
CA ALA A 93 -4.48 -6.18 8.60
C ALA A 93 -5.82 -5.49 8.32
N VAL A 94 -5.78 -4.37 7.60
CA VAL A 94 -6.96 -3.61 7.22
C VAL A 94 -6.89 -3.29 5.73
N ILE A 95 -7.86 -3.82 4.98
CA ILE A 95 -7.98 -3.66 3.53
C ILE A 95 -9.23 -2.83 3.25
N TYR A 96 -9.06 -1.62 2.72
CA TYR A 96 -10.16 -0.76 2.32
C TYR A 96 -10.55 -1.01 0.86
N GLU A 97 -11.84 -1.01 0.54
CA GLU A 97 -12.31 -1.11 -0.85
C GLU A 97 -11.84 0.10 -1.68
N HIS A 98 -11.90 1.29 -1.09
CA HIS A 98 -11.49 2.54 -1.73
C HIS A 98 -10.53 3.36 -0.88
N GLY A 99 -9.44 3.78 -1.51
CA GLY A 99 -8.38 4.57 -0.91
C GLY A 99 -7.48 5.18 -1.98
N THR A 100 -6.24 5.44 -1.60
CA THR A 100 -5.17 5.88 -2.50
C THR A 100 -3.89 5.25 -2.00
N HIS A 101 -2.90 4.94 -2.86
CA HIS A 101 -1.60 4.43 -2.40
C HIS A 101 -1.04 5.23 -1.22
N PHE A 102 -1.12 6.55 -1.35
CA PHE A 102 -0.87 7.48 -0.26
C PHE A 102 -2.06 7.48 0.70
N VAL A 103 -2.15 6.46 1.54
CA VAL A 103 -3.05 6.36 2.69
C VAL A 103 -2.55 7.24 3.85
N PHE A 104 -2.01 8.42 3.55
CA PHE A 104 -1.51 9.31 4.60
C PHE A 104 -2.63 9.59 5.60
N PRO A 105 -2.37 9.42 6.91
CA PRO A 105 -3.33 9.80 7.95
C PRO A 105 -3.81 11.24 7.75
N ASP A 106 -5.09 11.51 8.01
CA ASP A 106 -5.68 12.85 7.74
C ASP A 106 -4.92 13.97 8.48
N GLY A 107 -4.47 13.70 9.71
CA GLY A 107 -3.64 14.64 10.48
C GLY A 107 -2.28 14.93 9.83
N MET A 108 -1.64 13.93 9.22
CA MET A 108 -0.37 14.07 8.52
C MET A 108 -0.55 14.87 7.22
N LEU A 109 -1.61 14.60 6.46
CA LEU A 109 -1.94 15.37 5.24
C LEU A 109 -2.20 16.84 5.55
N ARG A 110 -2.96 17.13 6.62
CA ARG A 110 -3.21 18.51 7.06
C ARG A 110 -1.94 19.21 7.54
N THR A 111 -0.97 18.48 8.08
CA THR A 111 0.31 19.06 8.52
C THR A 111 1.19 19.40 7.32
N MET A 112 1.26 18.53 6.32
CA MET A 112 2.09 18.75 5.12
C MET A 112 1.50 19.81 4.17
N LEU A 113 0.18 19.87 4.05
CA LEU A 113 -0.55 20.79 3.16
C LEU A 113 -1.78 21.35 3.91
N PRO A 114 -1.61 22.37 4.77
CA PRO A 114 -2.69 22.87 5.64
C PRO A 114 -3.87 23.49 4.88
N VAL A 115 -3.66 23.93 3.64
CA VAL A 115 -4.71 24.42 2.74
C VAL A 115 -4.61 23.68 1.40
N GLY A 116 -5.72 23.10 0.92
CA GLY A 116 -5.79 22.51 -0.42
C GLY A 116 -5.35 21.04 -0.57
N SER A 117 -4.93 20.35 0.50
CA SER A 117 -4.56 18.92 0.46
C SER A 117 -5.64 18.03 -0.16
N ALA A 118 -6.91 18.25 0.19
CA ALA A 118 -8.02 17.51 -0.38
C ALA A 118 -8.21 17.75 -1.90
N LEU A 119 -7.85 18.93 -2.40
CA LEU A 119 -7.90 19.26 -3.83
C LEU A 119 -6.74 18.60 -4.58
N PHE A 120 -5.53 18.66 -4.03
CA PHE A 120 -4.36 18.00 -4.61
C PHE A 120 -4.55 16.49 -4.74
N VAL A 121 -5.03 15.83 -3.67
CA VAL A 121 -5.24 14.38 -3.67
C VAL A 121 -6.31 13.96 -4.70
N LYS A 122 -7.37 14.76 -4.89
CA LYS A 122 -8.38 14.54 -5.93
C LYS A 122 -7.85 14.73 -7.35
N LEU A 123 -6.85 15.59 -7.54
CA LEU A 123 -6.20 15.80 -8.83
C LEU A 123 -5.16 14.73 -9.13
N ALA A 124 -4.48 14.22 -8.09
CA ALA A 124 -3.41 13.24 -8.23
C ALA A 124 -3.91 11.79 -8.40
N PHE A 125 -5.09 11.46 -7.84
CA PHE A 125 -5.62 10.09 -7.85
C PHE A 125 -7.07 10.02 -8.32
N THR A 126 -7.31 9.19 -9.32
CA THR A 126 -8.64 8.90 -9.87
C THR A 126 -9.57 8.33 -8.80
N ALA A 127 -9.07 7.45 -7.92
CA ALA A 127 -9.84 6.90 -6.80
C ALA A 127 -10.33 8.00 -5.84
N ALA A 128 -9.46 8.97 -5.49
CA ALA A 128 -9.87 10.09 -4.64
C ALA A 128 -10.88 11.04 -5.32
N LYS A 129 -10.90 11.10 -6.65
CA LYS A 129 -11.93 11.83 -7.41
C LYS A 129 -13.26 11.08 -7.45
N LYS A 130 -13.22 9.76 -7.65
CA LYS A 130 -14.40 8.90 -7.83
C LYS A 130 -15.08 8.54 -6.51
N TYR A 131 -14.29 8.29 -5.47
CA TYR A 131 -14.73 7.85 -4.14
C TYR A 131 -14.22 8.76 -3.01
N PRO A 132 -14.46 10.08 -3.09
CA PRO A 132 -13.85 11.04 -2.17
C PRO A 132 -14.28 10.85 -0.71
N LYS A 133 -15.50 10.32 -0.47
CA LYS A 133 -16.02 10.11 0.88
C LYS A 133 -15.37 8.88 1.50
N GLU A 134 -15.30 7.80 0.74
CA GLU A 134 -14.75 6.51 1.11
C GLU A 134 -13.26 6.64 1.40
N CYS A 135 -12.49 7.29 0.51
CA CYS A 135 -11.07 7.57 0.76
C CYS A 135 -10.86 8.44 2.02
N LYS A 136 -11.75 9.39 2.30
CA LYS A 136 -11.66 10.21 3.52
C LYS A 136 -11.96 9.39 4.77
N THR A 137 -13.01 8.58 4.74
CA THR A 137 -13.37 7.68 5.85
C THR A 137 -12.23 6.71 6.15
N ALA A 138 -11.62 6.11 5.11
CA ALA A 138 -10.45 5.27 5.25
C ALA A 138 -9.31 6.01 5.97
N ARG A 139 -8.95 7.23 5.54
CA ARG A 139 -7.88 8.02 6.20
C ARG A 139 -8.15 8.33 7.67
N ILE A 140 -9.41 8.62 8.03
CA ILE A 140 -9.80 8.87 9.43
C ILE A 140 -9.68 7.59 10.26
N ASP A 141 -10.12 6.45 9.72
CA ASP A 141 -10.02 5.17 10.42
C ASP A 141 -8.56 4.73 10.59
N ILE A 142 -7.73 4.91 9.55
CA ILE A 142 -6.28 4.67 9.60
C ILE A 142 -5.62 5.51 10.69
N ASP A 143 -5.93 6.81 10.76
CA ASP A 143 -5.39 7.72 11.77
C ASP A 143 -5.72 7.26 13.20
N ARG A 144 -6.99 6.86 13.42
CA ARG A 144 -7.44 6.31 14.71
C ARG A 144 -6.72 5.02 15.08
N ARG A 145 -6.68 4.04 14.17
CA ARG A 145 -6.03 2.74 14.40
C ARG A 145 -4.53 2.88 14.62
N MET A 146 -3.86 3.66 13.78
CA MET A 146 -2.42 3.89 13.88
C MET A 146 -2.08 4.55 15.22
N THR A 147 -2.84 5.58 15.61
CA THR A 147 -2.69 6.23 16.92
C THR A 147 -2.86 5.23 18.06
N HIS A 148 -3.92 4.41 18.02
CA HIS A 148 -4.17 3.37 19.02
C HIS A 148 -3.01 2.36 19.10
N VAL A 149 -2.55 1.83 17.97
CA VAL A 149 -1.42 0.89 17.90
C VAL A 149 -0.13 1.49 18.48
N ILE A 150 0.15 2.75 18.18
CA ILE A 150 1.35 3.44 18.69
C ILE A 150 1.23 3.71 20.20
N CYS A 151 0.07 4.17 20.68
CA CYS A 151 -0.17 4.40 22.11
C CYS A 151 -0.07 3.09 22.90
N ASP A 152 -0.73 2.03 22.43
CA ASP A 152 -0.64 0.69 23.03
C ASP A 152 0.80 0.19 23.10
N TRP A 153 1.60 0.41 22.05
CA TRP A 153 3.01 0.02 22.04
C TRP A 153 3.85 0.84 23.01
N ARG A 154 3.60 2.15 23.11
CA ARG A 154 4.29 3.05 24.04
C ARG A 154 3.98 2.68 25.49
N ASP A 155 2.72 2.41 25.80
CA ASP A 155 2.23 2.24 27.17
C ASP A 155 2.44 0.81 27.72
N LYS A 156 2.80 -0.16 26.86
CA LYS A 156 3.24 -1.52 27.23
C LYS A 156 4.72 -1.62 27.63
N LYS A 157 5.47 -0.52 27.56
CA LYS A 157 6.85 -0.42 28.06
C LYS A 157 6.87 -0.03 29.53
#